data_AF-A0AAU2KWA0-F1
#
_entry.id   AF-A0AAU2KWA0-F1
#
_cell.length_a   1.000
_cell.length_b   1.000
_cell.length_c   1.000
_cell.angle_alpha   90.00
_cell.angle_beta   90.00
_cell.angle_gamma   90.00
#
_symmetry.space_group_name_H-M   'P 1'
#
loop_
_entity.id
_entity.type
_entity.pdbx_description
1 polymer ?
#
loop_
_entity_poly.entity_id
_entity_poly.type
_entity_poly.pdbx_seq_one_letter_code
_entity_poly.pdbx_strand_id
1 'polypeptide(L)'
;METDSVAELVTQALAALRAATDPDNPDDPDDRDDWREYVSLLWRAAADGAAALPLGLELIGSADPIEREAGCDLLRDTGNQHEAVRAGTATALVALAQRETEGRVLRSLARAIEMTYDPRAVPVLVTLAGHPEAEVREEVARSFAEVITGLPDGPDIRTLIGLTRDPDQHVRDWATFTLGVQAEVDSPAIRAALWERTADAHAGTRTEAIRALACRHDPRAVPLLAGLLGDPEGAHVLTFSAAQITDAPEPPPALPEYEPGDDWVTDAVNACNPARRARLDAWAWELVSTLHRLRPDLDAAVSMERFGWGRSLGVAAAFGPSDYDMEALLARADGDPTRAAELVAADLPRALPDTPPGPRPH
;
A
#
# COMPACT_ATOMS: atom_id res chain seq x y z
N MET A 1 -25.12 -7.85 25.89
CA MET A 1 -24.40 -8.78 25.02
C MET A 1 -23.01 -8.83 25.62
N GLU A 2 -22.66 -9.91 26.31
CA GLU A 2 -21.32 -10.08 26.87
C GLU A 2 -20.33 -10.07 25.70
N THR A 3 -19.36 -9.17 25.75
CA THR A 3 -18.25 -9.16 24.80
C THR A 3 -17.31 -10.29 25.20
N ASP A 4 -17.12 -11.27 24.31
CA ASP A 4 -16.14 -12.35 24.50
C ASP A 4 -14.78 -11.76 24.88
N SER A 5 -14.09 -12.38 25.84
CA SER A 5 -12.72 -12.02 26.18
C SER A 5 -11.75 -12.38 25.04
N VAL A 6 -10.59 -11.72 24.99
CA VAL A 6 -9.55 -12.02 23.99
C VAL A 6 -9.16 -13.51 24.00
N ALA A 7 -9.05 -14.12 25.17
CA ALA A 7 -8.71 -15.55 25.29
C ALA A 7 -9.80 -16.46 24.71
N GLU A 8 -11.09 -16.12 24.91
CA GLU A 8 -12.21 -16.87 24.33
C GLU A 8 -12.23 -16.74 22.80
N LEU A 9 -12.01 -15.53 22.28
CA LEU A 9 -11.91 -15.28 20.84
C LEU A 9 -10.75 -16.06 20.20
N VAL A 10 -9.58 -16.06 20.82
CA VAL A 10 -8.41 -16.81 20.34
C VAL A 10 -8.66 -18.32 20.41
N THR A 11 -9.34 -18.81 21.45
CA THR A 11 -9.70 -20.24 21.55
C THR A 11 -10.66 -20.66 20.44
N GLN A 12 -11.68 -19.83 20.15
CA GLN A 12 -12.61 -20.05 19.04
C GLN A 12 -11.88 -19.98 17.70
N ALA A 13 -10.96 -19.02 17.52
CA ALA A 13 -10.16 -18.87 16.30
C ALA A 13 -9.31 -20.12 16.04
N LEU A 14 -8.65 -20.66 17.07
CA LEU A 14 -7.89 -21.91 16.96
C LEU A 14 -8.76 -23.10 16.58
N ALA A 15 -10.01 -23.17 17.09
CA ALA A 15 -10.94 -24.22 16.70
C ALA A 15 -11.35 -24.08 15.22
N ALA A 16 -11.68 -22.88 14.77
CA ALA A 16 -12.01 -22.59 13.37
C ALA A 16 -10.81 -22.89 12.44
N LEU A 17 -9.59 -22.49 12.82
CA LEU A 17 -8.39 -22.78 12.03
C LEU A 17 -8.14 -24.29 11.90
N ARG A 18 -8.33 -25.05 12.98
CA ARG A 18 -8.22 -26.51 12.96
C ARG A 18 -9.28 -27.14 12.05
N ALA A 19 -10.51 -26.64 12.04
CA ALA A 19 -11.57 -27.12 11.14
C ALA A 19 -11.27 -26.78 9.66
N ALA A 20 -10.78 -25.55 9.40
CA ALA A 20 -10.42 -25.11 8.06
C ALA A 20 -9.26 -25.93 7.47
N THR A 21 -8.31 -26.35 8.31
CA THR A 21 -7.12 -27.10 7.91
C THR A 21 -7.27 -28.62 8.04
N ASP A 22 -8.45 -29.10 8.46
CA ASP A 22 -8.72 -30.53 8.58
C ASP A 22 -8.71 -31.19 7.17
N PRO A 23 -7.75 -32.10 6.90
CA PRO A 23 -7.67 -32.79 5.61
C PRO A 23 -8.80 -33.81 5.42
N ASP A 24 -9.46 -34.24 6.50
CA ASP A 24 -10.56 -35.20 6.48
C ASP A 24 -11.93 -34.50 6.42
N ASN A 25 -11.96 -33.16 6.43
CA ASN A 25 -13.20 -32.40 6.27
C ASN A 25 -13.75 -32.58 4.84
N PRO A 26 -14.96 -33.14 4.68
CA PRO A 26 -15.54 -33.47 3.37
C PRO A 26 -16.02 -32.24 2.59
N ASP A 27 -16.11 -31.07 3.22
CA ASP A 27 -16.60 -29.85 2.58
C ASP A 27 -15.54 -29.24 1.66
N ASP A 28 -16.00 -28.68 0.53
CA ASP A 28 -15.15 -27.98 -0.43
C ASP A 28 -14.43 -26.82 0.27
N PRO A 29 -13.08 -26.71 0.20
CA PRO A 29 -12.32 -25.60 0.79
C PRO A 29 -12.88 -24.21 0.49
N ASP A 30 -13.47 -24.01 -0.70
CA ASP A 30 -14.05 -22.72 -1.10
C ASP A 30 -15.42 -22.43 -0.45
N ASP A 31 -16.10 -23.46 0.06
CA ASP A 31 -17.37 -23.36 0.79
C ASP A 31 -17.18 -23.30 2.32
N ARG A 32 -15.94 -23.35 2.82
CA ARG A 32 -15.65 -23.32 4.27
C ARG A 32 -15.73 -21.89 4.83
N ASP A 33 -16.76 -21.62 5.63
CA ASP A 33 -16.86 -20.38 6.41
C ASP A 33 -15.82 -20.29 7.55
N ASP A 34 -15.18 -21.41 7.91
CA ASP A 34 -14.21 -21.51 9.01
C ASP A 34 -13.03 -20.56 8.88
N TRP A 35 -12.50 -20.36 7.66
CA TRP A 35 -11.37 -19.44 7.45
C TRP A 35 -11.77 -17.98 7.65
N ARG A 36 -12.96 -17.60 7.18
CA ARG A 36 -13.50 -16.25 7.39
C ARG A 36 -13.79 -16.01 8.87
N GLU A 37 -14.33 -17.02 9.56
CA GLU A 37 -14.57 -16.96 11.00
C GLU A 37 -13.24 -16.82 11.76
N TYR A 38 -12.24 -17.63 11.44
CA TYR A 38 -10.90 -17.56 12.02
C TYR A 38 -10.30 -16.15 11.92
N VAL A 39 -10.29 -15.56 10.72
CA VAL A 39 -9.76 -14.21 10.48
C VAL A 39 -10.56 -13.15 11.26
N SER A 40 -11.90 -13.26 11.26
CA SER A 40 -12.78 -12.34 11.98
C SER A 40 -12.54 -12.38 13.50
N LEU A 41 -12.37 -13.57 14.06
CA LEU A 41 -12.13 -13.77 15.49
C LEU A 41 -10.77 -13.20 15.92
N LEU A 42 -9.70 -13.43 15.15
CA LEU A 42 -8.39 -12.84 15.44
C LEU A 42 -8.41 -11.31 15.33
N TRP A 43 -9.08 -10.76 14.31
CA TRP A 43 -9.22 -9.31 14.17
C TRP A 43 -9.93 -8.67 15.37
N ARG A 44 -11.00 -9.31 15.87
CA ARG A 44 -11.72 -8.87 17.08
C ARG A 44 -10.85 -9.01 18.33
N ALA A 45 -10.10 -10.10 18.45
CA ALA A 45 -9.19 -10.33 19.58
C ALA A 45 -8.09 -9.26 19.63
N ALA A 46 -7.55 -8.89 18.48
CA ALA A 46 -6.50 -7.89 18.33
C ALA A 46 -6.91 -6.47 18.73
N ALA A 47 -8.20 -6.16 18.86
CA ALA A 47 -8.70 -4.84 19.25
C ALA A 47 -8.33 -4.44 20.70
N ASP A 48 -8.03 -5.43 21.56
CA ASP A 48 -7.39 -5.19 22.86
C ASP A 48 -5.93 -5.66 22.79
N GLY A 49 -5.06 -4.82 22.22
CA GLY A 49 -3.66 -5.15 22.05
C GLY A 49 -2.87 -5.42 23.34
N ALA A 50 -3.34 -4.92 24.50
CA ALA A 50 -2.70 -5.20 25.78
C ALA A 50 -2.91 -6.66 26.21
N ALA A 51 -4.07 -7.23 25.90
CA ALA A 51 -4.40 -8.63 26.15
C ALA A 51 -3.96 -9.56 24.99
N ALA A 52 -4.04 -9.10 23.74
CA ALA A 52 -3.72 -9.91 22.56
C ALA A 52 -2.22 -10.15 22.38
N LEU A 53 -1.37 -9.15 22.65
CA LEU A 53 0.08 -9.28 22.51
C LEU A 53 0.67 -10.45 23.32
N PRO A 54 0.45 -10.57 24.65
CA PRO A 54 1.03 -11.68 25.41
C PRO A 54 0.53 -13.05 24.95
N LEU A 55 -0.74 -13.16 24.52
CA LEU A 55 -1.28 -14.40 23.96
C LEU A 55 -0.63 -14.76 22.63
N GLY A 56 -0.44 -13.79 21.73
CA GLY A 56 0.27 -14.01 20.47
C GLY A 56 1.71 -14.48 20.69
N LEU A 57 2.41 -13.87 21.67
CA LEU A 57 3.77 -14.27 22.07
C LEU A 57 3.84 -15.67 22.67
N GLU A 58 2.82 -16.09 23.43
CA GLU A 58 2.71 -17.45 23.95
C GLU A 58 2.51 -18.46 22.82
N LEU A 59 1.58 -18.18 21.90
CA LEU A 59 1.22 -19.04 20.78
C LEU A 59 2.39 -19.31 19.82
N ILE A 60 3.20 -18.30 19.48
CA ILE A 60 4.42 -18.51 18.68
C ILE A 60 5.49 -19.37 19.40
N GLY A 61 5.37 -19.51 20.73
CA GLY A 61 6.18 -20.39 21.56
C GLY A 61 5.71 -21.85 21.57
N SER A 62 4.51 -22.14 21.06
CA SER A 62 3.92 -23.48 21.12
C SER A 62 4.70 -24.53 20.31
N ALA A 63 4.52 -25.79 20.69
CA ALA A 63 4.98 -26.94 19.92
C ALA A 63 4.06 -27.23 18.72
N ASP A 64 2.80 -26.81 18.78
CA ASP A 64 1.82 -27.03 17.71
C ASP A 64 2.02 -25.97 16.60
N PRO A 65 2.28 -26.37 15.33
CA PRO A 65 2.33 -25.42 14.21
C PRO A 65 1.03 -24.63 13.99
N ILE A 66 -0.15 -25.17 14.33
CA ILE A 66 -1.42 -24.44 14.20
C ILE A 66 -1.48 -23.27 15.17
N GLU A 67 -1.00 -23.47 16.40
CA GLU A 67 -0.92 -22.41 17.39
C GLU A 67 0.14 -21.39 17.00
N ARG A 68 1.30 -21.81 16.48
CA ARG A 68 2.34 -20.88 16.01
C ARG A 68 1.87 -20.01 14.84
N GLU A 69 1.13 -20.59 13.89
CA GLU A 69 0.50 -19.84 12.79
C GLU A 69 -0.45 -18.78 13.34
N ALA A 70 -1.40 -19.19 14.19
CA ALA A 70 -2.34 -18.27 14.82
C ALA A 70 -1.67 -17.21 15.69
N GLY A 71 -0.54 -17.53 16.34
CA GLY A 71 0.29 -16.57 17.05
C GLY A 71 0.85 -15.50 16.13
N CYS A 72 1.36 -15.88 14.95
CA CYS A 72 1.85 -14.92 13.96
C CYS A 72 0.72 -14.01 13.45
N ASP A 73 -0.45 -14.59 13.13
CA ASP A 73 -1.59 -13.84 12.62
C ASP A 73 -2.22 -12.91 13.66
N LEU A 74 -2.30 -13.33 14.93
CA LEU A 74 -2.75 -12.47 16.02
C LEU A 74 -1.79 -11.30 16.23
N LEU A 75 -0.47 -11.56 16.19
CA LEU A 75 0.55 -10.51 16.30
C LEU A 75 0.52 -9.54 15.13
N ARG A 76 0.27 -10.03 13.90
CA ARG A 76 0.04 -9.22 12.71
C ARG A 76 -1.13 -8.26 12.91
N ASP A 77 -2.30 -8.78 13.28
CA ASP A 77 -3.50 -7.96 13.48
C ASP A 77 -3.33 -6.98 14.65
N THR A 78 -2.70 -7.41 15.74
CA THR A 78 -2.42 -6.55 16.89
C THR A 78 -1.46 -5.42 16.51
N GLY A 79 -0.41 -5.71 15.75
CA GLY A 79 0.53 -4.73 15.23
C GLY A 79 -0.12 -3.75 14.26
N ASN A 80 -1.04 -4.22 13.42
CA ASN A 80 -1.81 -3.37 12.52
C ASN A 80 -2.65 -2.35 13.30
N GLN A 81 -3.38 -2.81 14.32
CA GLN A 81 -4.28 -1.98 15.12
C GLN A 81 -3.57 -1.12 16.19
N HIS A 82 -2.37 -1.52 16.63
CA HIS A 82 -1.68 -0.89 17.75
C HIS A 82 -0.17 -0.71 17.49
N GLU A 83 0.25 0.49 17.10
CA GLU A 83 1.65 0.83 16.83
C GLU A 83 2.60 0.48 17.99
N ALA A 84 2.15 0.69 19.24
CA ALA A 84 2.96 0.49 20.45
C ALA A 84 3.49 -0.95 20.61
N VAL A 85 2.87 -1.95 19.98
CA VAL A 85 3.29 -3.36 20.08
C VAL A 85 4.24 -3.80 18.96
N ARG A 86 4.40 -3.00 17.90
CA ARG A 86 5.10 -3.40 16.67
C ARG A 86 6.56 -3.77 16.90
N ALA A 87 7.29 -2.95 17.66
CA ALA A 87 8.71 -3.19 17.94
C ALA A 87 8.97 -4.47 18.76
N GLY A 88 8.07 -4.79 19.69
CA GLY A 88 8.11 -6.05 20.46
C GLY A 88 7.79 -7.25 19.57
N THR A 89 6.76 -7.10 18.73
CA THR A 89 6.37 -8.10 17.73
C THR A 89 7.50 -8.43 16.77
N ALA A 90 8.17 -7.41 16.19
CA ALA A 90 9.33 -7.61 15.31
C ALA A 90 10.44 -8.44 15.99
N THR A 91 10.75 -8.12 17.25
CA THR A 91 11.77 -8.85 18.02
C THR A 91 11.40 -10.32 18.18
N ALA A 92 10.13 -10.62 18.46
CA ALA A 92 9.64 -11.97 18.64
C ALA A 92 9.60 -12.78 17.34
N LEU A 93 9.15 -12.18 16.23
CA LEU A 93 9.08 -12.82 14.92
C LEU A 93 10.49 -13.12 14.36
N VAL A 94 11.46 -12.21 14.54
CA VAL A 94 12.86 -12.46 14.19
C VAL A 94 13.43 -13.65 14.96
N ALA A 95 13.06 -13.79 16.23
CA ALA A 95 13.49 -14.93 17.05
C ALA A 95 12.81 -16.25 16.61
N LEU A 96 11.52 -16.23 16.27
CA LEU A 96 10.80 -17.38 15.74
C LEU A 96 11.44 -17.87 14.43
N ALA A 97 11.78 -16.96 13.52
CA ALA A 97 12.36 -17.28 12.22
C ALA A 97 13.69 -18.06 12.29
N GLN A 98 14.41 -17.99 13.42
CA GLN A 98 15.67 -18.75 13.59
C GLN A 98 15.46 -20.26 13.77
N ARG A 99 14.24 -20.69 14.10
CA ARG A 99 13.93 -22.10 14.43
C ARG A 99 12.73 -22.66 13.68
N GLU A 100 11.95 -21.80 13.02
CA GLU A 100 10.76 -22.23 12.28
C GLU A 100 11.15 -22.96 11.00
N THR A 101 10.40 -24.02 10.68
CA THR A 101 10.60 -24.86 9.49
C THR A 101 9.29 -25.18 8.78
N GLU A 102 8.15 -24.98 9.43
CA GLU A 102 6.83 -25.30 8.87
C GLU A 102 6.39 -24.20 7.91
N GLY A 103 6.24 -24.54 6.62
CA GLY A 103 5.95 -23.56 5.55
C GLY A 103 4.74 -22.68 5.84
N ARG A 104 3.68 -23.25 6.43
CA ARG A 104 2.48 -22.51 6.82
C ARG A 104 2.74 -21.42 7.87
N VAL A 105 3.58 -21.73 8.86
CA VAL A 105 3.98 -20.75 9.89
C VAL A 105 4.91 -19.71 9.27
N LEU A 106 5.81 -20.11 8.38
CA LEU A 106 6.71 -19.18 7.68
C LEU A 106 5.95 -18.16 6.82
N ARG A 107 4.82 -18.55 6.21
CA ARG A 107 3.92 -17.62 5.51
C ARG A 107 3.29 -16.61 6.46
N SER A 108 2.62 -17.07 7.52
CA SER A 108 2.02 -16.14 8.49
C SER A 108 3.08 -15.26 9.18
N LEU A 109 4.28 -15.79 9.40
CA LEU A 109 5.43 -15.03 9.92
C LEU A 109 5.85 -13.92 8.95
N ALA A 110 6.00 -14.22 7.66
CA ALA A 110 6.37 -13.21 6.65
C ALA A 110 5.33 -12.08 6.58
N ARG A 111 4.05 -12.43 6.58
CA ARG A 111 2.94 -11.45 6.61
C ARG A 111 2.91 -10.63 7.90
N ALA A 112 3.21 -11.26 9.03
CA ALA A 112 3.28 -10.57 10.31
C ALA A 112 4.45 -9.59 10.39
N ILE A 113 5.58 -9.90 9.75
CA ILE A 113 6.74 -9.00 9.66
C ILE A 113 6.37 -7.68 8.99
N GLU A 114 5.64 -7.72 7.88
CA GLU A 114 5.22 -6.51 7.16
C GLU A 114 4.51 -5.53 8.09
N MET A 115 3.54 -6.01 8.88
CA MET A 115 2.76 -5.19 9.81
C MET A 115 3.54 -4.69 11.04
N THR A 116 4.82 -5.03 11.17
CA THR A 116 5.68 -4.45 12.19
C THR A 116 6.26 -3.09 11.79
N TYR A 117 6.30 -2.75 10.50
CA TYR A 117 6.96 -1.54 10.00
C TYR A 117 8.43 -1.44 10.45
N ASP A 118 9.06 -2.58 10.78
CA ASP A 118 10.38 -2.62 11.39
C ASP A 118 11.42 -3.20 10.41
N PRO A 119 12.33 -2.37 9.87
CA PRO A 119 13.31 -2.81 8.88
C PRO A 119 14.31 -3.83 9.45
N ARG A 120 14.39 -4.01 10.78
CA ARG A 120 15.20 -5.08 11.40
C ARG A 120 14.74 -6.47 10.99
N ALA A 121 13.49 -6.62 10.55
CA ALA A 121 12.93 -7.89 10.11
C ALA A 121 13.18 -8.20 8.62
N VAL A 122 13.67 -7.23 7.82
CA VAL A 122 14.01 -7.43 6.40
C VAL A 122 14.95 -8.63 6.15
N PRO A 123 16.02 -8.86 6.94
CA PRO A 123 16.89 -10.02 6.73
C PRO A 123 16.18 -11.38 6.80
N VAL A 124 15.06 -11.47 7.53
CA VAL A 124 14.24 -12.68 7.59
C VAL A 124 13.58 -12.92 6.25
N LEU A 125 12.90 -11.91 5.69
CA LEU A 125 12.26 -12.00 4.36
C LEU A 125 13.30 -12.33 3.28
N VAL A 126 14.48 -11.70 3.32
CA VAL A 126 15.58 -12.01 2.39
C VAL A 126 16.01 -13.48 2.47
N THR A 127 16.02 -14.07 3.67
CA THR A 127 16.36 -15.49 3.84
C THR A 127 15.25 -16.38 3.29
N LEU A 128 13.99 -16.06 3.59
CA LEU A 128 12.82 -16.83 3.15
C LEU A 128 12.56 -16.75 1.64
N ALA A 129 13.08 -15.71 0.96
CA ALA A 129 13.03 -15.62 -0.51
C ALA A 129 13.74 -16.79 -1.22
N GLY A 130 14.62 -17.52 -0.53
CA GLY A 130 15.28 -18.73 -1.04
C GLY A 130 14.57 -20.04 -0.69
N HIS A 131 13.38 -20.01 -0.08
CA HIS A 131 12.69 -21.21 0.41
C HIS A 131 12.27 -22.15 -0.75
N PRO A 132 12.35 -23.48 -0.59
CA PRO A 132 12.00 -24.43 -1.64
C PRO A 132 10.52 -24.34 -2.07
N GLU A 133 9.61 -24.06 -1.13
CA GLU A 133 8.18 -23.94 -1.42
C GLU A 133 7.86 -22.58 -2.06
N ALA A 134 7.18 -22.61 -3.22
CA ALA A 134 6.78 -21.40 -3.93
C ALA A 134 5.84 -20.53 -3.11
N GLU A 135 4.92 -21.13 -2.35
CA GLU A 135 3.94 -20.41 -1.52
C GLU A 135 4.62 -19.54 -0.43
N VAL A 136 5.78 -19.97 0.10
CA VAL A 136 6.57 -19.16 1.05
C VAL A 136 7.25 -18.01 0.31
N ARG A 137 7.83 -18.26 -0.87
CA ARG A 137 8.49 -17.21 -1.67
C ARG A 137 7.49 -16.17 -2.17
N GLU A 138 6.27 -16.59 -2.48
CA GLU A 138 5.16 -15.73 -2.89
C GLU A 138 4.76 -14.78 -1.76
N GLU A 139 4.58 -15.32 -0.54
CA GLU A 139 4.28 -14.48 0.62
C GLU A 139 5.41 -13.50 0.91
N VAL A 140 6.67 -13.94 0.80
CA VAL A 140 7.82 -13.03 0.91
C VAL A 140 7.77 -11.91 -0.12
N ALA A 141 7.43 -12.20 -1.37
CA ALA A 141 7.30 -11.18 -2.41
C ALA A 141 6.22 -10.14 -2.06
N ARG A 142 5.12 -10.57 -1.44
CA ARG A 142 4.01 -9.71 -0.99
C ARG A 142 4.37 -8.85 0.23
N SER A 143 5.15 -9.39 1.16
CA SER A 143 5.34 -8.81 2.51
C SER A 143 6.46 -7.79 2.66
N PHE A 144 6.94 -7.17 1.58
CA PHE A 144 7.96 -6.13 1.67
C PHE A 144 7.41 -4.72 1.88
N ALA A 145 6.16 -4.43 1.51
CA ALA A 145 5.65 -3.06 1.33
C ALA A 145 5.99 -2.13 2.49
N GLU A 146 5.65 -2.54 3.70
CA GLU A 146 5.78 -1.71 4.90
C GLU A 146 7.14 -1.78 5.60
N VAL A 147 8.07 -2.60 5.07
CA VAL A 147 9.42 -2.78 5.60
C VAL A 147 10.52 -2.42 4.59
N ILE A 148 10.15 -1.85 3.45
CA ILE A 148 11.10 -1.34 2.44
C ILE A 148 12.01 -0.28 3.06
N THR A 149 13.30 -0.39 2.78
CA THR A 149 14.33 0.45 3.40
C THR A 149 14.49 1.81 2.72
N GLY A 150 13.83 2.03 1.59
CA GLY A 150 13.98 3.22 0.76
C GLY A 150 15.33 3.28 0.00
N LEU A 151 16.16 2.24 0.10
CA LEU A 151 17.45 2.16 -0.59
C LEU A 151 17.27 1.48 -1.96
N PRO A 152 17.56 2.16 -3.09
CA PRO A 152 17.33 1.58 -4.42
C PRO A 152 18.14 0.31 -4.73
N ASP A 153 19.24 0.07 -4.01
CA ASP A 153 20.04 -1.16 -4.09
C ASP A 153 20.06 -1.94 -2.75
N GLY A 154 19.04 -1.67 -1.91
CA GLY A 154 18.82 -2.31 -0.61
C GLY A 154 18.64 -3.82 -0.71
N PRO A 155 18.80 -4.55 0.41
CA PRO A 155 18.62 -6.00 0.45
C PRO A 155 17.20 -6.44 0.04
N ASP A 156 16.19 -5.68 0.45
CA ASP A 156 14.78 -5.79 0.04
C ASP A 156 14.61 -5.67 -1.48
N ILE A 157 15.13 -4.60 -2.08
CA ILE A 157 15.00 -4.36 -3.53
C ILE A 157 15.76 -5.40 -4.35
N ARG A 158 16.98 -5.77 -3.94
CA ARG A 158 17.74 -6.83 -4.60
C ARG A 158 17.01 -8.18 -4.54
N THR A 159 16.32 -8.45 -3.43
CA THR A 159 15.52 -9.66 -3.26
C THR A 159 14.31 -9.66 -4.19
N LEU A 160 13.53 -8.58 -4.20
CA LEU A 160 12.39 -8.42 -5.13
C LEU A 160 12.82 -8.56 -6.59
N ILE A 161 13.92 -7.92 -7.00
CA ILE A 161 14.51 -8.07 -8.36
C ILE A 161 14.90 -9.53 -8.66
N GLY A 162 15.31 -10.30 -7.65
CA GLY A 162 15.55 -11.73 -7.80
C GLY A 162 14.26 -12.51 -8.02
N LEU A 163 13.25 -12.25 -7.20
CA LEU A 163 11.94 -12.91 -7.24
C LEU A 163 11.14 -12.59 -8.50
N THR A 164 11.38 -11.46 -9.17
CA THR A 164 10.78 -11.23 -10.51
C THR A 164 11.22 -12.27 -11.53
N ARG A 165 12.28 -13.05 -11.27
CA ARG A 165 12.77 -14.14 -12.14
C ARG A 165 12.45 -15.54 -11.62
N ASP A 166 11.60 -15.65 -10.60
CA ASP A 166 11.22 -16.94 -10.02
C ASP A 166 10.60 -17.89 -11.06
N PRO A 167 10.83 -19.22 -10.99
CA PRO A 167 10.15 -20.17 -11.85
C PRO A 167 8.62 -20.16 -11.68
N ASP A 168 8.13 -19.87 -10.47
CA ASP A 168 6.71 -19.81 -10.18
C ASP A 168 6.08 -18.49 -10.65
N GLN A 169 4.93 -18.57 -11.32
CA GLN A 169 4.28 -17.39 -11.90
C GLN A 169 3.72 -16.42 -10.84
N HIS A 170 3.21 -16.93 -9.71
CA HIS A 170 2.62 -16.11 -8.66
C HIS A 170 3.71 -15.35 -7.91
N VAL A 171 4.85 -15.98 -7.68
CA VAL A 171 6.03 -15.31 -7.11
C VAL A 171 6.50 -14.17 -8.02
N ARG A 172 6.59 -14.39 -9.34
CA ARG A 172 6.98 -13.32 -10.28
C ARG A 172 5.98 -12.18 -10.30
N ASP A 173 4.69 -12.49 -10.27
CA ASP A 173 3.61 -11.52 -10.27
C ASP A 173 3.68 -10.61 -9.04
N TRP A 174 3.68 -11.19 -7.84
CA TRP A 174 3.78 -10.44 -6.59
C TRP A 174 5.08 -9.65 -6.49
N ALA A 175 6.21 -10.24 -6.88
CA ALA A 175 7.49 -9.51 -6.87
C ALA A 175 7.47 -8.31 -7.81
N THR A 176 6.83 -8.44 -8.97
CA THR A 176 6.69 -7.34 -9.96
C THR A 176 5.73 -6.28 -9.46
N PHE A 177 4.61 -6.68 -8.87
CA PHE A 177 3.63 -5.78 -8.26
C PHE A 177 4.23 -5.00 -7.09
N THR A 178 4.83 -5.67 -6.11
CA THR A 178 5.42 -5.02 -4.94
C THR A 178 6.59 -4.11 -5.34
N LEU A 179 7.48 -4.56 -6.24
CA LEU A 179 8.55 -3.69 -6.76
C LEU A 179 7.99 -2.51 -7.58
N GLY A 180 6.88 -2.72 -8.28
CA GLY A 180 6.32 -1.77 -9.23
C GLY A 180 5.44 -0.69 -8.60
N VAL A 181 4.61 -1.08 -7.65
CA VAL A 181 3.52 -0.30 -7.08
C VAL A 181 3.80 0.08 -5.62
N GLN A 182 4.32 -0.85 -4.81
CA GLN A 182 4.51 -0.63 -3.38
C GLN A 182 5.90 -0.04 -3.04
N ALA A 183 6.91 -0.28 -3.88
CA ALA A 183 8.23 0.27 -3.67
C ALA A 183 8.40 1.64 -4.35
N GLU A 184 8.43 2.71 -3.55
CA GLU A 184 8.63 4.10 -4.01
C GLU A 184 10.08 4.44 -4.44
N VAL A 185 10.91 3.42 -4.66
CA VAL A 185 12.29 3.57 -5.13
C VAL A 185 12.39 3.35 -6.63
N ASP A 186 13.37 4.02 -7.24
CA ASP A 186 13.67 3.91 -8.67
C ASP A 186 15.18 3.84 -8.89
N SER A 187 15.58 2.94 -9.78
CA SER A 187 16.96 2.77 -10.23
C SER A 187 16.99 2.14 -11.62
N PRO A 188 18.10 2.27 -12.37
CA PRO A 188 18.27 1.54 -13.62
C PRO A 188 18.09 0.02 -13.48
N ALA A 189 18.47 -0.55 -12.33
CA ALA A 189 18.32 -1.99 -12.06
C ALA A 189 16.84 -2.38 -11.90
N ILE A 190 16.05 -1.57 -11.18
CA ILE A 190 14.59 -1.76 -11.06
C ILE A 190 13.94 -1.69 -12.44
N ARG A 191 14.23 -0.63 -13.22
CA ARG A 191 13.67 -0.47 -14.56
C ARG A 191 14.06 -1.60 -15.51
N ALA A 192 15.28 -2.14 -15.40
CA ALA A 192 15.70 -3.28 -16.19
C ALA A 192 14.94 -4.56 -15.81
N ALA A 193 14.79 -4.83 -14.50
CA ALA A 193 14.04 -5.99 -14.01
C ALA A 193 12.55 -5.94 -14.43
N LEU A 194 11.90 -4.78 -14.32
CA LEU A 194 10.54 -4.58 -14.79
C LEU A 194 10.45 -4.73 -16.32
N TRP A 195 11.41 -4.19 -17.08
CA TRP A 195 11.42 -4.34 -18.55
C TRP A 195 11.47 -5.80 -18.98
N GLU A 196 12.27 -6.64 -18.31
CA GLU A 196 12.32 -8.09 -18.55
C GLU A 196 10.97 -8.81 -18.32
N ARG A 197 10.04 -8.21 -17.58
CA ARG A 197 8.71 -8.76 -17.28
C ARG A 197 7.61 -8.29 -18.21
N THR A 198 7.85 -7.26 -19.02
CA THR A 198 6.87 -6.78 -20.02
C THR A 198 6.47 -7.84 -21.07
N ALA A 199 7.27 -8.90 -21.21
CA ALA A 199 7.03 -10.04 -22.09
C ALA A 199 6.94 -11.39 -21.34
N ASP A 200 6.63 -11.38 -20.05
CA ASP A 200 6.42 -12.60 -19.24
C ASP A 200 5.32 -13.52 -19.85
N ALA A 201 5.39 -14.82 -19.60
CA ALA A 201 4.34 -15.74 -20.03
C ALA A 201 3.03 -15.50 -19.27
N HIS A 202 3.12 -15.10 -17.99
CA HIS A 202 1.98 -14.81 -17.15
C HIS A 202 1.42 -13.40 -17.44
N ALA A 203 0.11 -13.31 -17.69
CA ALA A 203 -0.52 -12.06 -18.10
C ALA A 203 -0.50 -10.98 -17.00
N GLY A 204 -0.75 -11.36 -15.74
CA GLY A 204 -0.67 -10.44 -14.59
C GLY A 204 0.70 -9.78 -14.52
N THR A 205 1.76 -10.60 -14.57
CA THR A 205 3.15 -10.13 -14.46
C THR A 205 3.54 -9.17 -15.59
N ARG A 206 3.10 -9.44 -16.83
CA ARG A 206 3.32 -8.51 -17.96
C ARG A 206 2.68 -7.16 -17.70
N THR A 207 1.41 -7.19 -17.29
CA THR A 207 0.61 -6.01 -17.08
C THR A 207 1.16 -5.16 -15.94
N GLU A 208 1.55 -5.79 -14.82
CA GLU A 208 2.19 -5.09 -13.69
C GLU A 208 3.52 -4.46 -14.08
N ALA A 209 4.34 -5.16 -14.86
CA ALA A 209 5.60 -4.61 -15.35
C ALA A 209 5.42 -3.36 -16.22
N ILE A 210 4.44 -3.38 -17.13
CA ILE A 210 4.13 -2.26 -18.01
C ILE A 210 3.64 -1.07 -17.18
N ARG A 211 2.70 -1.30 -16.25
CA ARG A 211 2.19 -0.27 -15.32
C ARG A 211 3.32 0.34 -14.49
N ALA A 212 4.15 -0.49 -13.87
CA ALA A 212 5.26 -0.07 -13.02
C ALA A 212 6.29 0.80 -13.75
N LEU A 213 6.59 0.49 -15.01
CA LEU A 213 7.49 1.28 -15.85
C LEU A 213 6.84 2.61 -16.28
N ALA A 214 5.55 2.59 -16.59
CA ALA A 214 4.80 3.79 -16.91
C ALA A 214 4.71 4.73 -15.70
N CYS A 215 4.45 4.22 -14.49
CA CYS A 215 4.51 5.01 -13.25
C CYS A 215 5.89 5.63 -13.00
N ARG A 216 6.96 5.05 -13.56
CA ARG A 216 8.34 5.59 -13.50
C ARG A 216 8.70 6.48 -14.69
N HIS A 217 7.72 6.88 -15.49
CA HIS A 217 7.89 7.66 -16.72
C HIS A 217 8.90 7.02 -17.69
N ASP A 218 8.96 5.69 -17.78
CA ASP A 218 9.78 5.04 -18.79
C ASP A 218 9.11 5.17 -20.18
N PRO A 219 9.70 5.93 -21.11
CA PRO A 219 9.06 6.18 -22.41
C PRO A 219 8.87 4.90 -23.23
N ARG A 220 9.62 3.84 -22.93
CA ARG A 220 9.49 2.55 -23.63
C ARG A 220 8.18 1.83 -23.27
N ALA A 221 7.57 2.15 -22.12
CA ALA A 221 6.32 1.54 -21.67
C ALA A 221 5.09 2.13 -22.38
N VAL A 222 5.16 3.36 -22.90
CA VAL A 222 4.04 4.06 -23.56
C VAL A 222 3.34 3.23 -24.64
N PRO A 223 4.03 2.64 -25.64
CA PRO A 223 3.36 1.82 -26.66
C PRO A 223 2.74 0.54 -26.08
N LEU A 224 3.33 -0.05 -25.03
CA LEU A 224 2.80 -1.25 -24.39
C LEU A 224 1.55 -0.92 -23.57
N LEU A 225 1.58 0.20 -22.85
CA LEU A 225 0.45 0.71 -22.08
C LEU A 225 -0.73 1.08 -22.97
N ALA A 226 -0.48 1.71 -24.13
CA ALA A 226 -1.51 1.95 -25.13
C ALA A 226 -2.13 0.64 -25.66
N GLY A 227 -1.32 -0.42 -25.79
CA GLY A 227 -1.81 -1.77 -26.11
C GLY A 227 -2.74 -2.33 -25.03
N LEU A 228 -2.37 -2.22 -23.75
CA LEU A 228 -3.21 -2.66 -22.62
C LEU A 228 -4.54 -1.89 -22.55
N LEU A 229 -4.52 -0.58 -22.83
CA LEU A 229 -5.75 0.24 -22.85
C LEU A 229 -6.69 -0.11 -24.01
N GLY A 230 -6.17 -0.75 -25.07
CA GLY A 230 -6.97 -1.23 -26.19
C GLY A 230 -7.55 -2.64 -26.00
N ASP A 231 -7.24 -3.29 -24.88
CA ASP A 231 -7.68 -4.64 -24.53
C ASP A 231 -8.67 -4.59 -23.35
N PRO A 232 -9.89 -5.16 -23.45
CA PRO A 232 -10.83 -5.24 -22.34
C PRO A 232 -10.24 -5.85 -21.05
N GLU A 233 -9.33 -6.83 -21.17
CA GLU A 233 -8.67 -7.43 -20.01
C GLU A 233 -7.56 -6.54 -19.43
N GLY A 234 -7.05 -5.58 -20.21
CA GLY A 234 -6.03 -4.61 -19.81
C GLY A 234 -6.59 -3.30 -19.22
N ALA A 235 -7.87 -3.02 -19.45
CA ALA A 235 -8.60 -1.85 -18.95
C ALA A 235 -8.95 -2.00 -17.45
N HIS A 236 -7.94 -1.77 -16.61
CA HIS A 236 -7.99 -1.84 -15.16
C HIS A 236 -7.60 -0.48 -14.56
N VAL A 237 -8.06 -0.17 -13.34
CA VAL A 237 -7.78 1.12 -12.64
C VAL A 237 -6.31 1.51 -12.68
N LEU A 238 -5.42 0.57 -12.37
CA LEU A 238 -3.97 0.81 -12.35
C LEU A 238 -3.37 1.09 -13.74
N THR A 239 -3.97 0.55 -14.81
CA THR A 239 -3.54 0.85 -16.19
C THR A 239 -3.87 2.30 -16.54
N PHE A 240 -5.06 2.77 -16.16
CA PHE A 240 -5.44 4.16 -16.39
C PHE A 240 -4.60 5.12 -15.54
N SER A 241 -4.36 4.82 -14.26
CA SER A 241 -3.47 5.63 -13.41
C SER A 241 -2.07 5.76 -14.02
N ALA A 242 -1.50 4.67 -14.54
CA ALA A 242 -0.20 4.70 -15.20
C ALA A 242 -0.20 5.52 -16.52
N ALA A 243 -1.33 5.58 -17.23
CA ALA A 243 -1.46 6.34 -18.47
C ALA A 243 -1.47 7.85 -18.23
N GLN A 244 -2.02 8.28 -17.09
CA GLN A 244 -2.01 9.69 -16.68
C GLN A 244 -0.58 10.21 -16.47
N ILE A 245 0.29 9.36 -15.91
CA ILE A 245 1.67 9.70 -15.57
C ILE A 245 2.52 9.89 -16.84
N THR A 246 2.27 9.11 -17.90
CA THR A 246 3.14 9.05 -19.08
C THR A 246 2.78 10.02 -20.21
N ASP A 247 1.77 10.87 -20.03
CA ASP A 247 1.19 11.68 -21.11
C ASP A 247 0.86 10.84 -22.36
N ALA A 248 0.54 9.55 -22.19
CA ALA A 248 0.22 8.66 -23.30
C ALA A 248 -0.98 9.22 -24.08
N PRO A 249 -0.99 9.10 -25.43
CA PRO A 249 -2.10 9.59 -26.25
C PRO A 249 -3.43 8.97 -25.80
N GLU A 250 -4.53 9.70 -26.03
CA GLU A 250 -5.88 9.30 -25.61
C GLU A 250 -6.13 7.80 -25.84
N PRO A 251 -6.71 7.09 -24.86
CA PRO A 251 -7.11 5.71 -25.07
C PRO A 251 -8.01 5.65 -26.33
N PRO A 252 -7.87 4.62 -27.19
CA PRO A 252 -8.70 4.51 -28.39
C PRO A 252 -10.18 4.56 -28.01
N PRO A 253 -11.08 5.01 -28.92
CA PRO A 253 -12.52 5.16 -28.66
C PRO A 253 -13.28 3.83 -28.41
N ALA A 254 -12.56 2.74 -28.14
CA ALA A 254 -13.11 1.46 -27.77
C ALA A 254 -12.97 1.24 -26.25
N LEU A 255 -13.88 1.85 -25.49
CA LEU A 255 -14.33 1.30 -24.21
C LEU A 255 -15.85 1.03 -24.28
N PRO A 256 -16.39 0.35 -25.31
CA PRO A 256 -17.82 0.20 -25.47
C PRO A 256 -18.25 -1.09 -24.76
N GLU A 257 -18.10 -1.15 -23.43
CA GLU A 257 -18.72 -2.16 -22.56
C GLU A 257 -18.44 -1.93 -21.05
N TYR A 258 -18.27 -0.67 -20.60
CA TYR A 258 -18.19 -0.37 -19.17
C TYR A 258 -19.47 0.33 -18.70
N GLU A 259 -20.13 -0.23 -17.69
CA GLU A 259 -21.39 0.32 -17.16
C GLU A 259 -21.15 1.74 -16.61
N PRO A 260 -21.94 2.74 -17.04
CA PRO A 260 -21.89 4.07 -16.45
C PRO A 260 -22.42 3.99 -15.01
N GLY A 261 -21.53 4.11 -14.03
CA GLY A 261 -21.85 4.04 -12.60
C GLY A 261 -20.63 4.06 -11.70
N ASP A 262 -19.47 3.67 -12.22
CA ASP A 262 -18.19 3.71 -11.51
C ASP A 262 -17.49 5.07 -11.73
N ASP A 263 -17.67 6.00 -10.79
CA ASP A 263 -17.09 7.37 -10.81
C ASP A 263 -15.58 7.36 -11.14
N TRP A 264 -14.87 6.32 -10.68
CA TRP A 264 -13.41 6.18 -10.84
C TRP A 264 -12.94 5.91 -12.28
N VAL A 265 -13.72 5.22 -13.14
CA VAL A 265 -13.32 5.01 -14.55
C VAL A 265 -13.42 6.32 -15.31
N THR A 266 -14.49 7.08 -15.03
CA THR A 266 -14.70 8.41 -15.59
C THR A 266 -13.56 9.33 -15.16
N ASP A 267 -13.18 9.32 -13.88
CA ASP A 267 -12.03 10.09 -13.39
C ASP A 267 -10.71 9.65 -14.02
N ALA A 268 -10.50 8.34 -14.17
CA ALA A 268 -9.26 7.81 -14.72
C ALA A 268 -9.07 8.16 -16.21
N VAL A 269 -10.14 8.03 -17.01
CA VAL A 269 -10.20 8.48 -18.42
C VAL A 269 -10.07 10.00 -18.50
N ASN A 270 -10.75 10.75 -17.64
CA ASN A 270 -10.69 12.20 -17.61
C ASN A 270 -9.28 12.71 -17.30
N ALA A 271 -8.57 12.12 -16.35
CA ALA A 271 -7.21 12.55 -16.04
C ALA A 271 -6.18 12.12 -17.12
N CYS A 272 -6.54 11.20 -18.03
CA CYS A 272 -5.77 10.95 -19.25
C CYS A 272 -5.93 12.10 -20.29
N ASN A 273 -6.90 13.00 -20.14
CA ASN A 273 -7.13 14.11 -21.06
C ASN A 273 -6.11 15.26 -20.86
N PRO A 274 -5.26 15.56 -21.86
CA PRO A 274 -4.22 16.60 -21.73
C PRO A 274 -4.79 18.01 -21.53
N ALA A 275 -5.96 18.31 -22.09
CA ALA A 275 -6.62 19.59 -21.89
C ALA A 275 -7.17 19.74 -20.46
N ARG A 276 -7.66 18.64 -19.86
CA ARG A 276 -8.06 18.65 -18.44
C ARG A 276 -6.84 18.80 -17.54
N ARG A 277 -5.73 18.10 -17.80
CA ARG A 277 -4.47 18.24 -17.04
C ARG A 277 -3.98 19.69 -17.05
N ALA A 278 -3.87 20.31 -18.23
CA ALA A 278 -3.44 21.70 -18.36
C ALA A 278 -4.37 22.69 -17.62
N ARG A 279 -5.69 22.43 -17.61
CA ARG A 279 -6.65 23.24 -16.83
C ARG A 279 -6.44 23.08 -15.33
N LEU A 280 -6.22 21.87 -14.84
CA LEU A 280 -5.94 21.60 -13.43
C LEU A 280 -4.63 22.23 -12.98
N ASP A 281 -3.57 22.17 -13.79
CA ASP A 281 -2.29 22.81 -13.47
C ASP A 281 -2.42 24.35 -13.42
N ALA A 282 -3.14 24.94 -14.38
CA ALA A 282 -3.42 26.37 -14.37
C ALA A 282 -4.28 26.78 -13.16
N TRP A 283 -5.28 25.97 -12.81
CA TRP A 283 -6.12 26.17 -11.64
C TRP A 283 -5.32 26.09 -10.34
N ALA A 284 -4.46 25.08 -10.21
CA ALA A 284 -3.57 24.88 -9.07
C ALA A 284 -2.61 26.06 -8.88
N TRP A 285 -2.02 26.54 -9.98
CA TRP A 285 -1.17 27.72 -9.97
C TRP A 285 -1.90 28.97 -9.47
N GLU A 286 -3.11 29.22 -9.97
CA GLU A 286 -3.92 30.37 -9.54
C GLU A 286 -4.37 30.26 -8.08
N LEU A 287 -4.72 29.06 -7.62
CA LEU A 287 -5.05 28.78 -6.23
C LEU A 287 -3.88 29.15 -5.30
N VAL A 288 -2.69 28.58 -5.53
CA VAL A 288 -1.51 28.83 -4.69
C VAL A 288 -1.13 30.32 -4.74
N SER A 289 -1.15 30.92 -5.92
CA SER A 289 -0.84 32.35 -6.09
C SER A 289 -1.83 33.26 -5.35
N THR A 290 -3.12 32.92 -5.37
CA THR A 290 -4.16 33.69 -4.67
C THR A 290 -4.05 33.49 -3.17
N LEU A 291 -3.85 32.24 -2.71
CA LEU A 291 -3.66 31.93 -1.30
C LEU A 291 -2.45 32.68 -0.72
N HIS A 292 -1.32 32.71 -1.44
CA HIS A 292 -0.14 33.48 -1.03
C HIS A 292 -0.44 34.99 -0.91
N ARG A 293 -1.26 35.56 -1.79
CA ARG A 293 -1.71 36.96 -1.69
C ARG A 293 -2.62 37.20 -0.48
N LEU A 294 -3.52 36.26 -0.18
CA LEU A 294 -4.50 36.36 0.93
C LEU A 294 -3.87 36.08 2.30
N ARG A 295 -2.91 35.15 2.34
CA ARG A 295 -2.28 34.57 3.52
C ARG A 295 -0.78 34.33 3.24
N PRO A 296 0.02 35.41 3.17
CA PRO A 296 1.47 35.28 2.94
C PRO A 296 2.21 34.62 4.11
N ASP A 297 1.54 34.44 5.25
CA ASP A 297 2.02 33.70 6.41
C ASP A 297 1.96 32.17 6.24
N LEU A 298 1.28 31.69 5.19
CA LEU A 298 1.19 30.26 4.86
C LEU A 298 2.23 29.90 3.79
N ASP A 299 2.92 28.79 4.00
CA ASP A 299 3.78 28.17 2.99
C ASP A 299 2.99 27.05 2.31
N ALA A 300 2.41 27.36 1.15
CA ALA A 300 1.51 26.48 0.42
C ALA A 300 2.18 25.97 -0.86
N ALA A 301 2.13 24.66 -1.09
CA ALA A 301 2.67 24.01 -2.26
C ALA A 301 1.72 22.92 -2.75
N VAL A 302 1.65 22.72 -4.07
CA VAL A 302 0.98 21.56 -4.65
C VAL A 302 2.01 20.48 -4.87
N SER A 303 1.73 19.29 -4.34
CA SER A 303 2.55 18.09 -4.48
C SER A 303 1.73 16.95 -5.08
N MET A 304 2.44 15.89 -5.43
CA MET A 304 1.89 14.65 -5.96
C MET A 304 2.78 13.53 -5.44
N GLU A 305 2.18 12.39 -5.13
CA GLU A 305 2.94 11.17 -4.80
C GLU A 305 3.78 10.74 -6.00
N ARG A 306 5.00 10.26 -5.75
CA ARG A 306 5.99 9.98 -6.80
C ARG A 306 5.48 9.01 -7.88
N PHE A 307 4.64 8.05 -7.49
CA PHE A 307 4.01 7.07 -8.38
C PHE A 307 2.48 7.12 -8.33
N GLY A 308 1.92 8.14 -7.68
CA GLY A 308 0.49 8.40 -7.63
C GLY A 308 0.07 9.45 -8.66
N TRP A 309 -1.22 9.71 -8.71
CA TRP A 309 -1.83 10.66 -9.66
C TRP A 309 -2.63 11.77 -8.98
N GLY A 310 -2.97 11.59 -7.69
CA GLY A 310 -3.62 12.61 -6.87
C GLY A 310 -2.69 13.79 -6.64
N ARG A 311 -3.21 15.01 -6.87
CA ARG A 311 -2.54 16.24 -6.46
C ARG A 311 -3.08 16.64 -5.09
N SER A 312 -2.20 16.95 -4.16
CA SER A 312 -2.56 17.52 -2.86
C SER A 312 -2.02 18.94 -2.74
N LEU A 313 -2.79 19.82 -2.12
CA LEU A 313 -2.29 21.10 -1.63
C LEU A 313 -1.83 20.89 -0.20
N GLY A 314 -0.51 20.89 0.00
CA GLY A 314 0.09 20.94 1.32
C GLY A 314 0.26 22.39 1.78
N VAL A 315 -0.19 22.68 2.99
CA VAL A 315 -0.01 23.99 3.62
C VAL A 315 0.73 23.81 4.94
N ALA A 316 1.97 24.27 4.98
CA ALA A 316 2.72 24.40 6.23
C ALA A 316 2.29 25.69 6.93
N ALA A 317 1.47 25.54 7.98
CA ALA A 317 1.08 26.63 8.86
C ALA A 317 1.91 26.60 10.15
N ALA A 318 1.96 27.74 10.86
CA ALA A 318 2.59 27.85 12.19
C ALA A 318 1.99 26.89 13.26
N PHE A 319 0.89 26.20 12.94
CA PHE A 319 0.14 25.33 13.83
C PHE A 319 0.15 23.85 13.40
N GLY A 320 0.95 23.50 12.39
CA GLY A 320 1.06 22.13 11.84
C GLY A 320 0.72 22.06 10.35
N PRO A 321 1.12 20.98 9.67
CA PRO A 321 0.78 20.75 8.26
C PRO A 321 -0.73 20.46 8.09
N SER A 322 -1.30 20.88 6.98
CA SER A 322 -2.66 20.51 6.55
C SER A 322 -2.64 20.20 5.05
N ASP A 323 -3.23 19.07 4.68
CA ASP A 323 -3.30 18.61 3.28
C ASP A 323 -4.75 18.65 2.79
N TYR A 324 -4.92 19.11 1.55
CA TYR A 324 -6.20 19.16 0.86
C TYR A 324 -6.13 18.37 -0.44
N ASP A 325 -7.10 17.49 -0.68
CA ASP A 325 -7.30 16.88 -1.99
C ASP A 325 -7.75 17.95 -3.00
N MET A 326 -7.04 18.07 -4.12
CA MET A 326 -7.24 19.15 -5.08
C MET A 326 -8.56 19.03 -5.85
N GLU A 327 -9.03 17.81 -6.17
CA GLU A 327 -10.28 17.63 -6.91
C GLU A 327 -11.49 17.90 -6.00
N ALA A 328 -11.44 17.45 -4.74
CA ALA A 328 -12.44 17.79 -3.74
C ALA A 328 -12.50 19.30 -3.47
N LEU A 329 -11.35 19.97 -3.40
CA LEU A 329 -11.30 21.43 -3.23
C LEU A 329 -11.86 22.17 -4.45
N LEU A 330 -11.53 21.70 -5.65
CA LEU A 330 -12.08 22.24 -6.90
C LEU A 330 -13.60 22.11 -6.94
N ALA A 331 -14.14 20.95 -6.56
CA ALA A 331 -15.58 20.72 -6.48
C ALA A 331 -16.25 21.62 -5.43
N ARG A 332 -15.68 21.73 -4.22
CA ARG A 332 -16.18 22.61 -3.14
C ARG A 332 -16.19 24.09 -3.53
N ALA A 333 -15.28 24.49 -4.41
CA ALA A 333 -15.13 25.86 -4.87
C ALA A 333 -15.90 26.17 -6.16
N ASP A 334 -16.73 25.25 -6.66
CA ASP A 334 -17.45 25.37 -7.94
C ASP A 334 -16.49 25.69 -9.11
N GLY A 335 -15.25 25.18 -9.06
CA GLY A 335 -14.22 25.42 -10.06
C GLY A 335 -13.47 26.76 -9.96
N ASP A 336 -13.82 27.65 -9.02
CA ASP A 336 -13.17 28.96 -8.87
C ASP A 336 -11.93 28.88 -7.94
N PRO A 337 -10.70 29.11 -8.46
CA PRO A 337 -9.49 29.05 -7.65
C PRO A 337 -9.43 30.14 -6.56
N THR A 338 -10.11 31.28 -6.77
CA THR A 338 -10.17 32.36 -5.76
C THR A 338 -10.99 31.92 -4.57
N ARG A 339 -12.17 31.34 -4.84
CA ARG A 339 -13.05 30.79 -3.80
C ARG A 339 -12.39 29.64 -3.06
N ALA A 340 -11.64 28.78 -3.77
CA ALA A 340 -10.85 27.72 -3.14
C ALA A 340 -9.80 28.30 -2.17
N ALA A 341 -9.08 29.35 -2.56
CA ALA A 341 -8.11 30.01 -1.69
C ALA A 341 -8.78 30.63 -0.44
N GLU A 342 -9.97 31.21 -0.59
CA GLU A 342 -10.75 31.74 0.54
C GLU A 342 -11.20 30.64 1.50
N LEU A 343 -11.64 29.48 0.99
CA LEU A 343 -12.00 28.32 1.80
C LEU A 343 -10.80 27.83 2.62
N VAL A 344 -9.65 27.61 1.97
CA VAL A 344 -8.42 27.18 2.65
C VAL A 344 -7.98 28.22 3.69
N ALA A 345 -8.03 29.51 3.36
CA ALA A 345 -7.65 30.58 4.28
C ALA A 345 -8.58 30.70 5.50
N ALA A 346 -9.86 30.31 5.36
CA ALA A 346 -10.85 30.30 6.43
C ALA A 346 -10.73 29.06 7.32
N ASP A 347 -10.36 27.91 6.75
CA ASP A 347 -10.15 26.66 7.47
C ASP A 347 -8.92 26.73 8.42
N LEU A 348 -7.94 27.60 8.12
CA LEU A 348 -6.68 27.70 8.86
C LEU A 348 -6.60 28.92 9.79
N PRO A 349 -6.17 28.74 11.07
CA PRO A 349 -6.00 29.85 12.01
C PRO A 349 -5.01 30.89 11.48
N ARG A 350 -5.26 32.17 11.77
CA ARG A 350 -4.34 33.27 11.44
C ARG A 350 -3.20 33.32 12.45
N ALA A 351 -1.97 33.48 11.96
CA ALA A 351 -0.87 33.85 12.84
C ALA A 351 -1.21 35.15 13.57
N LEU A 352 -1.03 35.18 14.90
CA LEU A 352 -1.11 36.44 15.64
C LEU A 352 -0.01 37.37 15.09
N PRO A 353 -0.30 38.65 14.82
CA PRO A 353 0.77 39.58 14.46
C PRO A 353 1.81 39.58 15.57
N ASP A 354 3.09 39.52 15.21
CA ASP A 354 4.23 39.56 16.13
C ASP A 354 3.94 40.56 17.26
N THR A 355 3.80 40.06 18.48
CA THR A 355 3.72 40.93 19.64
C THR A 355 5.07 41.65 19.70
N PRO A 356 5.13 42.99 19.58
CA PRO A 356 6.42 43.68 19.68
C PRO A 356 7.03 43.35 21.05
N PRO A 357 8.36 43.15 21.14
CA PRO A 357 8.99 42.82 22.41
C PRO A 357 8.64 43.92 23.41
N GLY A 358 7.92 43.53 24.47
CA GLY A 358 7.56 44.44 25.54
C GLY A 358 8.80 45.12 26.11
N PRO A 359 8.67 46.35 26.64
CA PRO A 359 9.83 47.09 27.14
C PRO A 359 10.52 46.29 28.24
N ARG A 360 11.82 46.01 28.05
CA ARG A 360 12.62 45.34 29.07
C ARG A 360 12.63 46.21 30.33
N PRO A 361 12.33 45.66 31.52
CA PRO A 361 12.46 46.42 32.76
C PRO A 361 13.93 46.76 32.99
N HIS A 362 14.17 48.02 33.37
CA HIS A 362 15.49 48.59 33.67
C HIS A 362 16.17 47.95 34.88
#